data_AF-A0A022Q2A8-F1
#
_entry.id   AF-A0A022Q2A8-F1
#
_cell.length_a   1.000
_cell.length_b   1.000
_cell.length_c   1.000
_cell.angle_alpha   90.00
_cell.angle_beta   90.00
_cell.angle_gamma   90.00
#
_symmetry.space_group_name_H-M   'P 1'
#
loop_
_entity.id
_entity.type
_entity.pdbx_description
1 polymer ?
#
loop_
_entity_poly.entity_id
_entity_poly.type
_entity_poly.pdbx_seq_one_letter_code
_entity_poly.pdbx_strand_id
1 'polypeptide(L)'
;MMINNLSTNLPGAKFSYIDVRNLFQDLLANARSYGFSVVNRGCCGIGRNRGQITCLPFQVPCPDRNRYIFWDAFHPTEAVNVLFGRRAFSGNKDEVYPFNVQELASL
;
A
#
# COMPACT_ATOMS: atom_id res chain seq x y z
N MET A 1 2.44 -19.23 -9.21
CA MET A 1 2.83 -17.81 -9.11
C MET A 1 4.28 -17.64 -9.56
N MET A 2 4.65 -16.48 -10.13
CA MET A 2 6.03 -16.15 -10.56
C MET A 2 7.07 -16.46 -9.47
N ILE A 3 6.74 -16.16 -8.21
CA ILE A 3 7.60 -16.40 -7.06
C ILE A 3 7.97 -17.88 -6.85
N ASN A 4 7.07 -18.82 -7.18
CA ASN A 4 7.37 -20.25 -7.06
C ASN A 4 8.42 -20.66 -8.09
N ASN A 5 8.32 -20.16 -9.32
CA ASN A 5 9.30 -20.43 -10.37
C ASN A 5 10.68 -19.84 -10.00
N LEU A 6 10.71 -18.61 -9.48
CA LEU A 6 11.95 -18.00 -9.00
C LEU A 6 12.58 -18.78 -7.84
N SER A 7 11.77 -19.23 -6.89
CA SER A 7 12.23 -20.03 -5.74
C SER A 7 12.83 -21.37 -6.18
N THR A 8 12.28 -22.02 -7.21
CA THR A 8 12.82 -23.26 -7.77
C THR A 8 14.14 -23.04 -8.51
N ASN A 9 14.23 -21.97 -9.30
CA ASN A 9 15.37 -21.75 -10.19
C ASN A 9 16.54 -21.00 -9.53
N LEU A 10 16.35 -20.39 -8.36
CA LEU A 10 17.35 -19.61 -7.64
C LEU A 10 17.47 -20.10 -6.18
N PRO A 11 18.08 -21.27 -5.93
CA PRO A 11 18.04 -21.92 -4.61
C PRO A 11 18.74 -21.15 -3.49
N GLY A 12 19.67 -20.24 -3.83
CA GLY A 12 20.33 -19.34 -2.89
C GLY A 12 19.54 -18.07 -2.55
N ALA A 13 18.45 -17.80 -3.26
CA ALA A 13 17.60 -16.64 -3.02
C ALA A 13 16.34 -17.03 -2.24
N LYS A 14 15.89 -16.13 -1.37
CA LYS A 14 14.62 -16.24 -0.64
C LYS A 14 13.73 -15.09 -1.09
N PHE A 15 12.49 -15.40 -1.45
CA PHE A 15 11.54 -14.42 -2.01
C PHE A 15 10.32 -14.30 -1.11
N SER A 16 9.87 -13.07 -0.90
CA SER A 16 8.57 -12.76 -0.31
C SER A 16 7.75 -11.96 -1.32
N TYR A 17 6.46 -12.29 -1.44
CA TYR A 17 5.49 -11.62 -2.30
C TYR A 17 4.42 -10.97 -1.42
N ILE A 18 4.22 -9.67 -1.61
CA ILE A 18 3.19 -8.89 -0.93
C ILE A 18 2.05 -8.66 -1.92
N ASP A 19 0.84 -9.15 -1.63
CA ASP A 19 -0.32 -8.94 -2.51
C ASP A 19 -0.93 -7.54 -2.28
N VAL A 20 -0.20 -6.52 -2.72
CA VAL A 20 -0.59 -5.11 -2.61
C VAL A 20 -1.96 -4.83 -3.27
N ARG A 21 -2.32 -5.61 -4.30
CA ARG A 21 -3.63 -5.50 -4.95
C ARG A 21 -4.74 -5.90 -4.00
N ASN A 22 -4.66 -7.06 -3.34
CA ASN A 22 -5.68 -7.47 -2.37
C ASN A 22 -5.70 -6.55 -1.15
N LEU A 23 -4.54 -6.07 -0.68
CA LEU A 23 -4.46 -5.08 0.39
C LEU A 23 -5.22 -3.79 0.04
N PHE A 24 -5.08 -3.29 -1.19
CA PHE A 24 -5.84 -2.12 -1.65
C PHE A 24 -7.34 -2.42 -1.79
N GLN A 25 -7.73 -3.60 -2.29
CA GLN A 25 -9.14 -3.97 -2.41
C GLN A 25 -9.82 -4.02 -1.04
N ASP A 26 -9.18 -4.65 -0.06
CA ASP A 26 -9.67 -4.70 1.31
C ASP A 26 -9.72 -3.30 1.94
N LEU A 27 -8.67 -2.49 1.78
CA LEU A 27 -8.64 -1.12 2.27
C LEU A 27 -9.78 -0.26 1.69
N LEU A 28 -10.08 -0.37 0.39
CA LEU A 28 -11.16 0.39 -0.23
C LEU A 28 -12.55 -0.09 0.20
N ALA A 29 -12.73 -1.41 0.36
CA ALA A 29 -13.99 -1.99 0.84
C ALA A 29 -14.27 -1.64 2.31
N ASN A 30 -13.21 -1.59 3.13
CA ASN A 30 -13.29 -1.46 4.58
C ASN A 30 -12.66 -0.16 5.13
N ALA A 31 -12.53 0.88 4.31
CA ALA A 31 -11.75 2.09 4.63
C ALA A 31 -11.99 2.67 6.04
N ARG A 32 -13.24 2.67 6.51
CA ARG A 32 -13.61 3.19 7.83
C ARG A 32 -13.04 2.37 8.99
N SER A 33 -12.96 1.04 8.88
CA SER A 33 -12.36 0.19 9.93
C SER A 33 -10.86 0.43 10.06
N TYR A 34 -10.23 0.88 8.97
CA TYR A 34 -8.83 1.30 8.93
C TYR A 34 -8.60 2.77 9.32
N GLY A 35 -9.64 3.53 9.66
CA GLY A 35 -9.54 4.93 10.07
C GLY A 35 -9.55 5.95 8.90
N PHE A 36 -9.77 5.51 7.66
CA PHE A 36 -9.86 6.39 6.51
C PHE A 36 -11.31 6.79 6.22
N SER A 37 -11.53 8.06 5.87
CA SER A 37 -12.86 8.58 5.51
C SER A 37 -12.94 9.17 4.11
N VAL A 38 -11.81 9.44 3.46
CA VAL A 38 -11.75 9.98 2.10
C VAL A 38 -11.10 8.97 1.17
N VAL A 39 -11.93 8.34 0.35
CA VAL A 39 -11.55 7.18 -0.48
C VAL A 39 -11.52 7.47 -1.97
N ASN A 40 -12.01 8.64 -2.40
CA ASN A 40 -12.23 8.96 -3.82
C ASN A 40 -11.65 10.32 -4.23
N ARG A 41 -10.78 10.90 -3.40
CA ARG A 41 -10.17 12.22 -3.61
C ARG A 41 -8.72 12.21 -3.12
N GLY A 42 -7.81 12.78 -3.92
CA GLY A 42 -6.43 13.02 -3.51
C GLY A 42 -6.34 14.10 -2.44
N CYS A 43 -5.38 13.96 -1.51
CA CYS A 43 -5.09 15.00 -0.52
C CYS A 43 -4.47 16.25 -1.17
N CYS A 44 -3.60 16.06 -2.16
CA CYS A 44 -2.99 17.09 -2.99
C CYS A 44 -3.18 16.73 -4.48
N GLY A 45 -3.14 17.72 -5.37
CA GLY A 45 -3.33 17.50 -6.80
C GLY A 45 -4.44 18.37 -7.41
N ILE A 46 -4.57 18.25 -8.73
CA ILE A 46 -5.38 19.14 -9.59
C ILE A 46 -6.45 18.33 -10.32
N GLY A 47 -7.53 19.02 -10.72
CA GLY A 47 -8.59 18.48 -11.54
C GLY A 47 -9.66 17.74 -10.73
N ARG A 48 -10.49 16.96 -11.43
CA ARG A 48 -11.57 16.18 -10.80
C ARG A 48 -11.02 15.34 -9.66
N ASN A 49 -11.63 15.47 -8.49
CA ASN A 49 -11.24 14.77 -7.27
C ASN A 49 -9.76 14.96 -6.85
N ARG A 50 -9.07 16.02 -7.32
CA ARG A 50 -7.61 16.18 -7.15
C ARG A 50 -6.80 14.98 -7.67
N GLY A 51 -7.33 14.27 -8.69
CA GLY A 51 -6.77 13.01 -9.18
C GLY A 51 -6.46 13.00 -10.67
N GLN A 52 -6.38 14.16 -11.34
CA GLN A 52 -5.99 14.21 -12.76
C GLN A 52 -4.50 14.48 -12.94
N ILE A 53 -3.93 15.33 -12.07
CA ILE A 53 -2.51 15.67 -12.07
C ILE A 53 -2.01 15.51 -10.64
N THR A 54 -0.80 14.96 -10.49
CA THR A 54 -0.08 14.82 -9.22
C THR A 54 0.04 16.17 -8.48
N CYS A 55 0.41 16.09 -7.21
CA CYS A 55 0.73 17.26 -6.40
C CYS A 55 1.89 18.04 -7.03
N LEU A 56 1.70 19.34 -7.24
CA LEU A 56 2.76 20.22 -7.75
C LEU A 56 3.44 21.01 -6.62
N PRO A 57 4.67 21.51 -6.83
CA PRO A 57 5.33 22.39 -5.88
C PRO A 57 4.43 23.56 -5.43
N PHE A 58 4.53 23.91 -4.15
CA PHE A 58 3.77 24.99 -3.50
C PHE A 58 2.25 24.80 -3.38
N GLN A 59 1.71 23.64 -3.76
CA GLN A 59 0.30 23.35 -3.49
C GLN A 59 0.05 23.09 -2.02
N VAL A 60 -1.02 23.68 -1.50
CA VAL A 60 -1.51 23.40 -0.15
C VAL A 60 -2.22 22.05 -0.14
N PRO A 61 -1.72 21.04 0.58
CA PRO A 61 -2.38 19.75 0.70
C PRO A 61 -3.60 19.84 1.62
N CYS A 62 -4.37 18.75 1.70
CA CYS A 62 -5.44 18.60 2.68
C CYS A 62 -4.93 18.78 4.13
N PRO A 63 -5.76 19.27 5.07
CA PRO A 63 -5.35 19.56 6.43
C PRO A 63 -5.07 18.31 7.27
N ASP A 64 -5.76 17.19 6.99
CA ASP A 64 -5.60 15.93 7.69
C ASP A 64 -5.35 14.79 6.69
N ARG A 65 -4.08 14.39 6.57
CA ARG A 65 -3.61 13.38 5.62
C ARG A 65 -3.96 11.96 6.08
N ASN A 66 -4.19 11.74 7.37
CA ASN A 66 -4.45 10.41 7.94
C ASN A 66 -5.83 9.89 7.58
N ARG A 67 -6.74 10.78 7.14
CA ARG A 67 -8.10 10.43 6.72
C ARG A 67 -8.22 10.07 5.24
N TYR A 68 -7.16 10.28 4.45
CA TYR A 68 -7.14 10.11 3.00
C TYR A 68 -6.38 8.85 2.61
N ILE A 69 -6.95 8.05 1.70
CA ILE A 69 -6.23 6.92 1.09
C ILE A 69 -5.19 7.43 0.10
N PHE A 70 -5.57 8.38 -0.75
CA PHE A 70 -4.74 8.86 -1.86
C PHE A 70 -4.05 10.18 -1.50
N TRP A 71 -2.74 10.23 -1.69
CA TRP A 71 -1.98 11.48 -1.64
C TRP A 71 -2.29 12.33 -2.86
N ASP A 72 -2.21 11.76 -4.05
CA ASP A 72 -2.42 12.43 -5.33
C ASP A 72 -3.06 11.49 -6.37
N ALA A 73 -2.90 11.80 -7.67
CA ALA A 73 -3.44 11.00 -8.78
C ALA A 73 -2.93 9.55 -8.84
N PHE A 74 -1.78 9.23 -8.25
CA PHE A 74 -1.13 7.93 -8.38
C PHE A 74 -0.72 7.30 -7.04
N HIS A 75 -0.36 8.13 -6.06
CA HIS A 75 0.29 7.67 -4.83
C HIS A 75 -0.69 7.58 -3.66
N PRO A 76 -0.54 6.57 -2.79
CA PRO A 76 -1.21 6.54 -1.49
C PRO A 76 -0.60 7.55 -0.52
N THR A 77 -1.32 7.88 0.55
CA THR A 77 -0.78 8.69 1.65
C THR A 77 0.26 7.93 2.46
N GLU A 78 1.05 8.65 3.25
CA GLU A 78 1.96 8.06 4.25
C GLU A 78 1.23 7.08 5.17
N ALA A 79 0.02 7.42 5.63
CA ALA A 79 -0.78 6.56 6.51
C ALA A 79 -1.05 5.18 5.89
N VAL A 80 -1.37 5.14 4.59
CA VAL A 80 -1.54 3.87 3.85
C VAL A 80 -0.20 3.16 3.68
N ASN A 81 0.89 3.88 3.37
CA ASN A 81 2.22 3.28 3.26
C ASN A 81 2.69 2.65 4.59
N VAL A 82 2.45 3.30 5.74
CA VAL A 82 2.76 2.76 7.07
C VAL A 82 1.91 1.52 7.35
N LEU A 83 0.61 1.55 7.02
CA LEU A 83 -0.27 0.39 7.15
C LEU A 83 0.26 -0.79 6.33
N PHE A 84 0.56 -0.58 5.06
CA PHE A 84 1.04 -1.64 4.16
C PHE A 84 2.44 -2.12 4.52
N GLY A 85 3.32 -1.22 4.99
CA GLY A 85 4.63 -1.59 5.53
C GLY A 85 4.51 -2.54 6.73
N ARG A 86 3.54 -2.30 7.63
CA ARG A 86 3.26 -3.22 8.75
C ARG A 86 2.73 -4.57 8.27
N ARG A 87 1.84 -4.59 7.27
CA ARG A 87 1.36 -5.83 6.65
C ARG A 87 2.51 -6.59 5.97
N ALA A 88 3.38 -5.92 5.24
CA ALA A 88 4.57 -6.53 4.65
C ALA A 88 5.51 -7.12 5.73
N PHE A 89 5.65 -6.41 6.86
CA PHE A 89 6.57 -6.79 7.92
C PHE A 89 6.10 -8.00 8.74
N SER A 90 4.85 -8.00 9.17
CA SER A 90 4.31 -9.00 10.11
C SER A 90 2.89 -9.47 9.78
N GLY A 91 2.44 -9.28 8.53
CA GLY A 91 1.13 -9.73 8.05
C GLY A 91 1.04 -11.24 7.91
N ASN A 92 -0.19 -11.71 7.70
CA ASN A 92 -0.47 -13.15 7.58
C ASN A 92 -0.20 -13.66 6.15
N LYS A 93 -0.35 -14.97 5.94
CA LYS A 93 -0.05 -15.64 4.66
C LYS A 93 -0.99 -15.30 3.51
N ASP A 94 -2.16 -14.73 3.80
CA ASP A 94 -3.09 -14.26 2.76
C ASP A 94 -2.66 -12.88 2.21
N GLU A 95 -1.86 -12.13 2.98
CA GLU A 95 -1.34 -10.82 2.63
C GLU A 95 0.09 -10.89 2.07
N VAL A 96 0.93 -11.76 2.65
CA VAL A 96 2.35 -11.90 2.33
C VAL A 96 2.75 -13.37 2.29
N TYR A 97 3.36 -13.80 1.19
CA TYR A 97 3.64 -15.22 0.93
C TYR A 97 5.08 -15.45 0.41
N PRO A 98 5.76 -16.54 0.80
CA PRO A 98 5.36 -17.54 1.79
C PRO A 98 5.67 -17.15 3.24
N PHE A 99 6.48 -16.10 3.41
CA PHE A 99 6.86 -15.51 4.70
C PHE A 99 6.78 -13.98 4.61
N ASN A 100 6.41 -13.34 5.72
CA ASN A 100 6.55 -11.89 5.88
C ASN A 100 8.02 -11.49 6.12
N VAL A 101 8.33 -10.18 6.13
CA VAL A 101 9.73 -9.72 6.26
C VAL A 101 10.34 -10.13 7.60
N GLN A 102 9.56 -10.15 8.68
CA GLN A 102 10.04 -10.59 10.00
C GLN A 102 10.45 -12.07 9.99
N GLU A 103 9.62 -12.93 9.41
CA GLU A 103 9.91 -14.35 9.23
C GLU A 103 11.12 -14.57 8.31
N LEU A 104 11.19 -13.84 7.19
CA LEU A 104 12.31 -13.90 6.24
C LEU A 104 13.64 -13.55 6.89
N ALA A 105 13.66 -12.52 7.73
CA ALA A 105 14.86 -12.07 8.43
C ALA A 105 15.36 -13.07 9.49
N SER A 106 14.55 -14.07 9.82
CA SER A 106 14.86 -15.11 10.82
C SER A 106 15.27 -16.44 10.19
N LEU A 107 15.36 -16.52 8.85
CA LEU A 107 15.84 -17.70 8.11
C LEU A 107 17.37 -17.78 8.07
#